data_AF-W6TFS2-F1
#
_entry.id   AF-W6TFS2-F1
#
_cell.length_a   1.000
_cell.length_b   1.000
_cell.length_c   1.000
_cell.angle_alpha   90.00
_cell.angle_beta   90.00
_cell.angle_gamma   90.00
#
_symmetry.space_group_name_H-M   'P 1'
#
loop_
_entity.id
_entity.type
_entity.pdbx_description
1 polymer ?
#
loop_
_entity_poly.entity_id
_entity_poly.type
_entity_poly.pdbx_seq_one_letter_code
_entity_poly.pdbx_strand_id
1 'polypeptide(L)'
;MKRMRMKGIILMMIVMGCNSGGVGESKESVENRFLKSLVGLSNEFLNVFTSFGEIVGSVLGLKIDSKKSDVAAYFKIVQDTVQGTKDGLNKIVSEMKKEKNPNAEATESAVKTLVESKLDKIIEGAKTASETIGY
;
A
#
# COMPACT_ATOMS: atom_id res chain seq x y z
N MET A 1 7.06 75.27 -33.52
CA MET A 1 7.06 75.20 -32.05
C MET A 1 5.80 74.42 -31.62
N LYS A 2 5.97 73.21 -31.05
CA LYS A 2 5.06 72.44 -30.15
C LYS A 2 3.54 72.47 -30.48
N ARG A 3 2.81 71.37 -30.69
CA ARG A 3 2.79 70.09 -29.97
C ARG A 3 2.17 68.99 -30.86
N MET A 4 2.99 67.99 -31.17
CA MET A 4 2.57 66.64 -31.53
C MET A 4 2.23 65.91 -30.23
N ARG A 5 1.03 65.33 -30.07
CA ARG A 5 0.71 64.24 -29.12
C ARG A 5 -0.78 63.84 -29.14
N MET A 6 -1.02 62.53 -29.09
CA MET A 6 -2.27 61.85 -28.70
C MET A 6 -3.40 61.72 -29.74
N LYS A 7 -3.12 61.13 -30.91
CA LYS A 7 -4.12 60.32 -31.66
C LYS A 7 -3.39 59.19 -32.39
N GLY A 8 -3.21 58.07 -31.72
CA GLY A 8 -2.46 56.93 -32.26
C GLY A 8 -2.04 55.95 -31.16
N ILE A 9 -2.92 55.75 -30.19
CA ILE A 9 -2.96 54.49 -29.43
C ILE A 9 -3.50 53.46 -30.43
N ILE A 10 -3.00 52.22 -30.41
CA ILE A 10 -3.30 51.09 -31.32
C ILE A 10 -2.27 50.93 -32.46
N LEU A 11 -1.01 50.67 -32.11
CA LEU A 11 -0.19 49.68 -32.84
C LEU A 11 0.99 49.24 -31.96
N MET A 12 0.69 48.71 -30.77
CA MET A 12 1.71 48.12 -29.92
C MET A 12 1.24 46.72 -29.51
N MET A 13 1.94 45.73 -30.06
CA MET A 13 2.03 44.34 -29.59
C MET A 13 0.79 43.44 -29.78
N ILE A 14 0.55 43.02 -31.03
CA ILE A 14 0.01 41.68 -31.27
C ILE A 14 1.20 40.79 -31.64
N VAL A 15 1.89 40.29 -30.60
CA VAL A 15 2.70 39.08 -30.69
C VAL A 15 2.21 38.18 -29.58
N MET A 16 1.05 37.55 -29.79
CA MET A 16 0.65 36.39 -28.99
C MET A 16 1.46 35.19 -29.46
N GLY A 17 2.74 35.18 -29.07
CA GLY A 17 3.47 33.94 -28.89
C GLY A 17 2.95 33.31 -27.61
N CYS A 18 2.24 32.19 -27.74
CA CYS A 18 1.90 31.32 -26.63
C CYS A 18 3.19 30.68 -26.12
N ASN A 19 3.90 31.38 -25.23
CA ASN A 19 4.95 30.79 -24.42
C ASN A 19 4.75 31.27 -22.98
N SER A 20 3.78 30.65 -22.30
CA SER A 20 3.66 30.73 -20.85
C SER A 20 4.75 29.85 -20.22
N GLY A 21 5.99 30.33 -20.30
CA GLY A 21 7.02 30.00 -19.32
C GLY A 21 6.67 30.68 -18.01
N GLY A 22 5.73 30.11 -17.27
CA GLY A 22 5.38 30.50 -15.89
C GLY A 22 6.00 29.50 -14.92
N VAL A 23 7.26 29.72 -14.56
CA VAL A 23 7.95 29.02 -13.48
C VAL A 23 7.47 29.62 -12.16
N GLY A 24 6.94 28.79 -11.25
CA GLY A 24 6.73 29.20 -9.86
C GLY A 24 5.54 28.55 -9.17
N GLU A 25 5.70 27.29 -8.77
CA GLU A 25 5.22 26.64 -7.54
C GLU A 25 5.13 25.15 -7.81
N SER A 26 5.75 24.36 -6.94
CA SER A 26 5.88 22.91 -6.95
C SER A 26 4.53 22.19 -6.86
N LYS A 27 3.70 22.31 -7.90
CA LYS A 27 2.53 21.49 -8.11
C LYS A 27 3.01 20.25 -8.83
N GLU A 28 3.49 19.29 -8.04
CA GLU A 28 3.48 17.91 -8.45
C GLU A 28 2.14 17.64 -9.15
N SER A 29 2.17 17.34 -10.45
CA SER A 29 0.95 17.10 -11.22
C SER A 29 0.08 16.09 -10.48
N VAL A 30 -1.23 16.25 -10.51
CA VAL A 30 -2.15 15.28 -9.88
C VAL A 30 -1.80 13.85 -10.31
N GLU A 31 -1.34 13.70 -11.55
CA GLU A 31 -0.77 12.48 -12.11
C GLU A 31 0.50 12.00 -11.38
N ASN A 32 1.50 12.85 -11.15
CA ASN A 32 2.69 12.48 -10.37
C ASN A 32 2.34 12.05 -8.93
N ARG A 33 1.39 12.74 -8.27
CA ARG A 33 0.93 12.35 -6.92
C ARG A 33 0.22 11.00 -6.93
N PHE A 34 -0.66 10.77 -7.91
CA PHE A 34 -1.36 9.50 -8.07
C PHE A 34 -0.38 8.34 -8.35
N LEU A 35 0.61 8.55 -9.23
CA LEU A 35 1.63 7.55 -9.53
C LEU A 35 2.50 7.24 -8.30
N LYS A 36 2.88 8.25 -7.50
CA LYS A 36 3.60 8.02 -6.23
C LYS A 36 2.77 7.23 -5.24
N SER A 37 1.49 7.55 -5.09
CA SER A 37 0.54 6.79 -4.27
C SER A 37 0.44 5.32 -4.71
N LEU A 38 0.29 5.07 -6.02
CA LEU A 38 0.28 3.71 -6.57
C LEU A 38 1.59 2.94 -6.32
N VAL A 39 2.74 3.59 -6.48
CA VAL A 39 4.05 2.98 -6.19
C VAL A 39 4.18 2.68 -4.69
N GLY A 40 3.71 3.58 -3.82
CA GLY A 40 3.65 3.38 -2.38
C GLY A 40 2.82 2.15 -2.01
N LEU A 41 1.56 2.09 -2.48
CA LEU A 41 0.66 0.95 -2.27
C LEU A 41 1.25 -0.36 -2.82
N SER A 42 1.91 -0.32 -3.98
CA SER A 42 2.54 -1.50 -4.58
C SER A 42 3.69 -2.02 -3.71
N ASN A 43 4.51 -1.11 -3.16
CA ASN A 43 5.58 -1.48 -2.23
C ASN A 43 5.03 -2.04 -0.91
N GLU A 44 3.95 -1.45 -0.38
CA GLU A 44 3.27 -1.97 0.82
C GLU A 44 2.78 -3.41 0.60
N PHE A 45 2.12 -3.66 -0.53
CA PHE A 45 1.65 -4.98 -0.90
C PHE A 45 2.79 -5.99 -1.04
N LEU A 46 3.86 -5.62 -1.75
CA LEU A 46 5.03 -6.49 -1.91
C LEU A 46 5.68 -6.78 -0.56
N ASN A 47 5.77 -5.82 0.35
CA ASN A 47 6.32 -6.04 1.69
C ASN A 47 5.50 -7.07 2.47
N VAL A 48 4.16 -7.01 2.40
CA VAL A 48 3.28 -8.00 3.03
C VAL A 48 3.52 -9.41 2.45
N PHE A 49 3.58 -9.53 1.12
CA PHE A 49 3.78 -10.83 0.47
C PHE A 49 5.19 -11.40 0.65
N THR A 50 6.23 -10.56 0.59
CA THR A 50 7.61 -10.97 0.88
C THR A 50 7.75 -11.42 2.33
N SER A 51 7.21 -10.65 3.29
CA SER A 51 7.23 -11.03 4.71
C SER A 51 6.51 -12.36 4.93
N PHE A 52 5.35 -12.55 4.31
CA PHE A 52 4.65 -13.83 4.36
C PHE A 52 5.50 -14.97 3.77
N GLY A 53 6.11 -14.76 2.60
CA GLY A 53 6.93 -15.75 1.91
C GLY A 53 8.20 -16.15 2.67
N GLU A 54 8.92 -15.19 3.24
CA GLU A 54 10.12 -15.43 4.05
C GLU A 54 9.80 -16.27 5.29
N ILE A 55 8.67 -15.98 5.95
CA ILE A 55 8.31 -16.70 7.15
C ILE A 55 7.75 -18.09 6.83
N VAL A 56 6.94 -18.26 5.79
CA VAL A 56 6.49 -19.60 5.32
C VAL A 56 7.68 -20.47 4.88
N GLY A 57 8.67 -19.88 4.19
CA GLY A 57 9.90 -20.57 3.80
C GLY A 57 10.73 -21.06 4.99
N SER A 58 10.66 -20.36 6.12
CA SER A 58 11.38 -20.71 7.36
C SER A 58 10.72 -21.83 8.17
N VAL A 59 9.44 -22.12 7.92
CA VAL A 59 8.58 -22.92 8.80
C VAL A 59 8.61 -24.43 8.47
N LEU A 60 8.94 -24.86 7.25
CA LEU A 60 8.92 -26.28 6.80
C LEU A 60 9.99 -27.23 7.43
N GLY A 61 10.48 -26.94 8.64
CA GLY A 61 11.62 -27.61 9.28
C GLY A 61 11.32 -28.74 10.28
N LEU A 62 10.05 -29.16 10.45
CA LEU A 62 9.70 -30.22 11.41
C LEU A 62 10.15 -31.61 10.91
N LYS A 63 10.76 -32.38 11.81
CA LYS A 63 11.22 -33.76 11.59
C LYS A 63 10.47 -34.73 12.51
N ILE A 64 10.61 -36.02 12.26
CA ILE A 64 9.95 -37.06 13.06
C ILE A 64 10.45 -37.10 14.52
N ASP A 65 11.65 -36.59 14.76
CA ASP A 65 12.32 -36.48 16.07
C ASP A 65 12.21 -35.08 16.70
N SER A 66 11.45 -34.16 16.09
CA SER A 66 11.20 -32.83 16.66
C SER A 66 10.53 -32.93 18.03
N LYS A 67 10.98 -32.11 18.99
CA LYS A 67 10.39 -32.08 20.32
C LYS A 67 9.01 -31.42 20.25
N LYS A 68 8.14 -31.74 21.21
CA LYS A 68 6.83 -31.06 21.37
C LYS A 68 6.98 -29.53 21.39
N SER A 69 8.00 -29.02 22.08
CA SER A 69 8.32 -27.59 22.12
C SER A 69 8.60 -26.99 20.73
N ASP A 70 9.26 -27.75 19.85
CA ASP A 70 9.60 -27.30 18.50
C ASP A 70 8.36 -27.24 17.62
N VAL A 71 7.45 -28.22 17.78
CA VAL A 71 6.15 -28.24 17.11
C VAL A 71 5.24 -27.11 17.62
N ALA A 72 5.24 -26.84 18.92
CA ALA A 72 4.50 -25.71 19.49
C ALA A 72 5.04 -24.37 18.95
N ALA A 73 6.37 -24.20 18.93
CA ALA A 73 7.01 -23.02 18.37
C ALA A 73 6.71 -22.83 16.88
N TYR A 74 6.69 -23.92 16.10
CA TYR A 74 6.27 -23.90 14.70
C TYR A 74 4.87 -23.29 14.53
N PHE A 75 3.88 -23.80 15.29
CA PHE A 75 2.51 -23.30 15.17
C PHE A 75 2.38 -21.87 15.68
N LYS A 76 3.18 -21.47 16.68
CA LYS A 76 3.26 -20.07 17.10
C LYS A 76 3.75 -19.16 15.98
N ILE A 77 4.79 -19.57 15.26
CA ILE A 77 5.30 -18.82 14.09
C ILE A 77 4.23 -18.73 13.01
N VAL A 78 3.51 -19.82 12.70
CA VAL A 78 2.39 -19.79 11.75
C VAL A 78 1.32 -18.78 12.17
N GLN A 79 0.92 -18.79 13.44
CA GLN A 79 -0.04 -17.83 13.99
C GLN A 79 0.43 -16.39 13.76
N ASP A 80 1.65 -16.07 14.17
CA ASP A 80 2.19 -14.71 14.13
C ASP A 80 2.36 -14.21 12.69
N THR A 81 2.74 -15.11 11.77
CA THR A 81 2.88 -14.82 10.32
C THR A 81 1.55 -14.44 9.69
N VAL A 82 0.53 -15.25 9.93
CA VAL A 82 -0.78 -15.07 9.32
C VAL A 82 -1.46 -13.85 9.94
N GLN A 83 -1.24 -13.59 11.23
CA GLN A 83 -1.66 -12.35 11.88
C GLN A 83 -1.01 -11.12 11.23
N GLY A 84 0.32 -11.13 11.02
CA GLY A 84 1.00 -10.03 10.34
C GLY A 84 0.49 -9.78 8.91
N THR A 85 0.15 -10.84 8.18
CA THR A 85 -0.45 -10.75 6.85
C THR A 85 -1.84 -10.12 6.90
N LYS A 86 -2.69 -10.55 7.84
CA LYS A 86 -4.01 -9.96 8.08
C LYS A 86 -3.90 -8.46 8.37
N ASP A 87 -3.00 -8.08 9.26
CA ASP A 87 -2.81 -6.68 9.66
C ASP A 87 -2.29 -5.83 8.49
N GLY A 88 -1.34 -6.37 7.71
CA GLY A 88 -0.82 -5.72 6.50
C GLY A 88 -1.89 -5.48 5.43
N LEU A 89 -2.75 -6.47 5.16
CA LEU A 89 -3.86 -6.32 4.21
C LEU A 89 -4.86 -5.24 4.67
N ASN A 90 -5.20 -5.20 5.95
CA ASN A 90 -6.08 -4.16 6.51
C ASN A 90 -5.44 -2.76 6.45
N LYS A 91 -4.12 -2.66 6.61
CA LYS A 91 -3.37 -1.42 6.43
C LYS A 91 -3.46 -0.92 4.99
N ILE A 92 -3.23 -1.80 4.00
CA ILE A 92 -3.34 -1.46 2.57
C ILE A 92 -4.74 -0.90 2.24
N VAL A 93 -5.81 -1.55 2.72
CA VAL A 93 -7.19 -1.07 2.53
C VAL A 93 -7.37 0.33 3.12
N SER A 94 -6.84 0.56 4.34
CA SER A 94 -6.93 1.85 5.02
C SER A 94 -6.20 2.96 4.26
N GLU A 95 -5.03 2.65 3.70
CA GLU A 95 -4.26 3.58 2.88
C GLU A 95 -4.94 3.86 1.53
N MET A 96 -5.47 2.85 0.87
CA MET A 96 -6.27 3.02 -0.36
C MET A 96 -7.44 3.98 -0.15
N LYS A 97 -8.15 3.86 0.98
CA LYS A 97 -9.24 4.78 1.35
C LYS A 97 -8.73 6.21 1.56
N LYS A 98 -7.62 6.37 2.28
CA LYS A 98 -6.99 7.67 2.54
C LYS A 98 -6.56 8.36 1.24
N GLU A 99 -6.04 7.61 0.29
CA GLU A 99 -5.60 8.08 -1.02
C GLU A 99 -6.75 8.25 -2.02
N LYS A 100 -8.01 7.97 -1.61
CA LYS A 100 -9.20 8.00 -2.47
C LYS A 100 -9.04 7.12 -3.71
N ASN A 101 -8.40 5.97 -3.54
CA ASN A 101 -8.24 4.99 -4.60
C ASN A 101 -9.63 4.49 -5.02
N PRO A 102 -9.99 4.55 -6.32
CA PRO A 102 -11.33 4.15 -6.79
C PRO A 102 -11.65 2.67 -6.55
N ASN A 103 -10.63 1.83 -6.32
CA ASN A 103 -10.80 0.40 -6.07
C ASN A 103 -10.88 0.05 -4.57
N ALA A 104 -10.81 1.02 -3.66
CA ALA A 104 -10.70 0.78 -2.22
C ALA A 104 -11.84 -0.09 -1.66
N GLU A 105 -13.09 0.12 -2.11
CA GLU A 105 -14.25 -0.65 -1.66
C GLU A 105 -14.20 -2.11 -2.14
N ALA A 106 -13.83 -2.33 -3.41
CA ALA A 106 -13.68 -3.67 -3.96
C ALA A 106 -12.55 -4.44 -3.26
N THR A 107 -11.42 -3.77 -3.01
CA THR A 107 -10.29 -4.35 -2.26
C THR A 107 -10.68 -4.64 -0.81
N GLU A 108 -11.40 -3.74 -0.14
CA GLU A 108 -11.91 -4.00 1.21
C GLU A 108 -12.78 -5.25 1.27
N SER A 109 -13.71 -5.41 0.32
CA SER A 109 -14.59 -6.58 0.26
C SER A 109 -13.79 -7.87 0.09
N ALA A 110 -12.80 -7.88 -0.80
CA ALA A 110 -11.92 -9.02 -1.02
C ALA A 110 -11.07 -9.34 0.22
N VAL A 111 -10.47 -8.33 0.85
CA VAL A 111 -9.66 -8.48 2.07
C VAL A 111 -10.51 -9.01 3.21
N LYS A 112 -11.68 -8.44 3.44
CA LYS A 112 -12.62 -8.91 4.47
C LYS A 112 -12.99 -10.38 4.26
N THR A 113 -13.31 -10.76 3.03
CA THR A 113 -13.64 -12.15 2.68
C THR A 113 -12.47 -13.09 2.97
N LEU A 114 -11.24 -12.71 2.59
CA LEU A 114 -10.05 -13.51 2.84
C LEU A 114 -9.77 -13.66 4.34
N VAL A 115 -9.88 -12.57 5.10
CA VAL A 115 -9.66 -12.55 6.55
C VAL A 115 -10.65 -13.47 7.26
N GLU A 116 -11.95 -13.23 7.09
CA GLU A 116 -13.00 -13.93 7.83
C GLU A 116 -13.11 -15.41 7.41
N SER A 117 -12.93 -15.72 6.13
CA SER A 117 -13.12 -17.08 5.63
C SER A 117 -11.90 -17.99 5.78
N LYS A 118 -10.69 -17.41 5.86
CA LYS A 118 -9.41 -18.16 5.86
C LYS A 118 -8.46 -17.74 6.96
N LEU A 119 -7.99 -16.49 6.98
CA LEU A 119 -6.87 -16.09 7.84
C LEU A 119 -7.22 -16.24 9.32
N ASP A 120 -8.42 -15.84 9.74
CA ASP A 120 -8.88 -15.99 11.12
C ASP A 120 -8.89 -17.46 11.57
N LYS A 121 -9.37 -18.36 10.70
CA LYS A 121 -9.40 -19.80 11.00
C LYS A 121 -8.00 -20.40 11.11
N ILE A 122 -7.05 -19.94 10.29
CA ILE A 122 -5.66 -20.39 10.37
C ILE A 122 -5.02 -19.88 11.67
N ILE A 123 -5.25 -18.62 12.03
CA ILE A 123 -4.76 -18.02 13.28
C ILE A 123 -5.29 -18.78 14.49
N GLU A 124 -6.60 -19.06 14.53
CA GLU A 124 -7.24 -19.82 15.60
C GLU A 124 -6.71 -21.25 15.70
N GLY A 125 -6.60 -21.94 14.56
CA GLY A 125 -6.07 -23.31 14.50
C GLY A 125 -4.62 -23.39 14.95
N ALA A 126 -3.77 -22.48 14.47
CA ALA A 126 -2.37 -22.39 14.83
C ALA A 126 -2.17 -22.08 16.31
N LYS A 127 -2.95 -21.13 16.86
CA LYS A 127 -2.96 -20.84 18.29
C LYS A 127 -3.34 -22.07 19.10
N THR A 128 -4.43 -22.75 18.73
CA THR A 128 -4.90 -23.96 19.43
C THR A 128 -3.84 -25.05 19.43
N ALA A 129 -3.19 -25.32 18.29
CA ALA A 129 -2.13 -26.30 18.17
C ALA A 129 -0.89 -25.92 19.00
N SER A 130 -0.46 -24.66 18.93
CA SER A 130 0.68 -24.14 19.71
C SER A 130 0.45 -24.30 21.21
N GLU A 131 -0.74 -23.94 21.70
CA GLU A 131 -1.08 -24.03 23.12
C GLU A 131 -1.20 -25.49 23.56
N THR A 132 -1.89 -26.33 22.79
CA THR A 132 -2.15 -27.74 23.17
C THR A 132 -0.88 -28.60 23.17
N ILE A 133 0.01 -28.40 22.19
CA ILE A 133 1.23 -29.20 22.04
C ILE A 133 2.34 -28.71 22.98
N GLY A 134 2.29 -27.43 23.38
CA GLY A 134 3.25 -26.82 24.29
C GLY A 134 3.19 -27.32 25.75
N TYR A 135 2.14 -28.09 26.10
CA TYR A 135 1.98 -28.74 27.41
C TYR A 135 2.39 -30.23 27.43
#